data_AF-A0A9D6K934-F1
#
_entry.id   AF-A0A9D6K934-F1
#
_cell.length_a   1.000
_cell.length_b   1.000
_cell.length_c   1.000
_cell.angle_alpha   90.00
_cell.angle_beta   90.00
_cell.angle_gamma   90.00
#
_symmetry.space_group_name_H-M   'P 1'
#
loop_
_entity.id
_entity.type
_entity.pdbx_description
1 polymer ?
#
loop_
_entity_poly.entity_id
_entity_poly.type
_entity_poly.pdbx_seq_one_letter_code
_entity_poly.pdbx_strand_id
1 'polypeptide(L)'
;REKAATKVEPHRLAYKEVQPVLAGCVLDQQAISAKIFEFKELGLDWLSIIEVLEKTKGDVTYEELNCLGLDYNREWLVGTFVVKKPTGYSGSLCSKGSTEYVAFWADWDNTCKWTYVGTAVVPVHDIATIPADGLHYAAIMPVDLSAHRQPCEKPKIGRVRAVLSWNVPPSNVNPDAIPHWGNRLDTHVQIKPGAPFEIEPKISIIGGIGVANIFTATTGMTKPFAPFAGWGPGVFADPWDPTRSCPFGEVIHIQSDPVPGHKYKLWAQNVTTGGPEIQLTSPVWVTDHNGVSGNHFAGFGGMFDYLPVSQNLLSMLYSGWAPAGDDLWQIRLELFTGGGVFLGSTAWHRVQLDNTAPSTVTAPPTLDIHIDSGGDCKDFTVGVVVNGRFVARDTHFGHYTLTTLPASMSPNAPVPSSGNIQTAPAPGDLWSLNTAGMKPCGYVVLLQVWDRSIVNSHPDSHNYNHDDVGFCLRAAS
;
A
#
# COMPACT_ATOMS: atom_id res chain seq x y z
N ARG A 1 -2.69 46.19 -35.87
CA ARG A 1 -3.97 45.54 -36.21
C ARG A 1 -4.56 45.00 -34.92
N GLU A 2 -5.45 45.76 -34.29
CA GLU A 2 -6.25 45.29 -33.14
C GLU A 2 -7.00 44.04 -33.56
N LYS A 3 -6.73 42.91 -32.90
CA LYS A 3 -7.57 41.71 -33.02
C LYS A 3 -8.94 42.10 -32.48
N ALA A 4 -9.97 42.00 -33.32
CA ALA A 4 -11.35 42.13 -32.89
C ALA A 4 -11.57 41.24 -31.66
N ALA A 5 -11.90 41.85 -30.52
CA ALA A 5 -12.32 41.09 -29.35
C ALA A 5 -13.56 40.29 -29.75
N THR A 6 -13.46 38.97 -29.77
CA THR A 6 -14.59 38.08 -30.03
C THR A 6 -15.64 38.39 -28.97
N LYS A 7 -16.80 38.94 -29.39
CA LYS A 7 -17.86 39.35 -28.47
C LYS A 7 -18.49 38.10 -27.86
N VAL A 8 -18.19 37.82 -26.60
CA VAL A 8 -18.86 36.77 -25.81
C VAL A 8 -20.28 37.24 -25.50
N GLU A 9 -21.27 36.37 -25.71
CA GLU A 9 -22.66 36.73 -25.46
C GLU A 9 -22.93 36.86 -23.95
N PRO A 10 -23.68 37.88 -23.49
CA PRO A 10 -23.91 38.09 -22.06
C PRO A 10 -24.58 36.90 -21.34
N HIS A 11 -25.49 36.21 -22.03
CA HIS A 11 -26.21 35.06 -21.46
C HIS A 11 -25.30 33.86 -21.18
N ARG A 12 -24.18 33.71 -21.90
CA ARG A 12 -23.14 32.72 -21.60
C ARG A 12 -22.57 32.98 -20.21
N LEU A 13 -22.05 34.18 -19.96
CA LEU A 13 -21.42 34.51 -18.68
C LEU A 13 -22.41 34.60 -17.51
N ALA A 14 -23.66 34.96 -17.79
CA ALA A 14 -24.74 35.06 -16.80
C ALA A 14 -25.31 33.70 -16.37
N TYR A 15 -25.08 32.61 -17.12
CA TYR A 15 -25.78 31.35 -16.96
C TYR A 15 -25.77 30.81 -15.52
N LYS A 16 -24.61 30.83 -14.84
CA LYS A 16 -24.47 30.30 -13.47
C LYS A 16 -25.36 31.03 -12.46
N GLU A 17 -25.54 32.33 -12.63
CA GLU A 17 -26.38 33.15 -11.74
C GLU A 17 -27.88 32.95 -12.02
N VAL A 18 -28.23 32.61 -13.26
CA VAL A 18 -29.62 32.45 -13.72
C VAL A 18 -30.13 31.01 -13.56
N GLN A 19 -29.23 30.01 -13.61
CA GLN A 19 -29.59 28.59 -13.62
C GLN A 19 -30.48 28.14 -12.44
N PRO A 20 -30.30 28.61 -11.19
CA PRO A 20 -31.19 28.22 -10.09
C PRO A 20 -32.65 28.60 -10.33
N VAL A 21 -32.92 29.72 -11.01
CA VAL A 21 -34.28 30.12 -11.42
C VAL A 21 -34.82 29.19 -12.51
N LEU A 22 -34.00 28.87 -13.52
CA LEU A 22 -34.37 27.97 -14.61
C LEU A 22 -34.66 26.54 -14.13
N ALA A 23 -33.98 26.10 -13.06
CA ALA A 23 -34.17 24.77 -12.47
C ALA A 23 -35.45 24.66 -11.61
N GLY A 24 -36.23 25.74 -11.46
CA GLY A 24 -37.43 25.76 -10.63
C GLY A 24 -37.14 25.68 -9.13
N CYS A 25 -35.92 26.02 -8.69
CA CYS A 25 -35.63 26.15 -7.27
C CYS A 25 -36.44 27.31 -6.67
N VAL A 26 -36.98 27.11 -5.47
CA VAL A 26 -37.61 28.19 -4.70
C VAL A 26 -36.50 29.15 -4.24
N LEU A 27 -36.25 30.18 -5.03
CA LEU A 27 -35.40 31.29 -4.61
C LEU A 27 -36.25 32.33 -3.89
N ASP A 28 -35.63 32.98 -2.90
CA ASP A 28 -36.21 34.13 -2.23
C ASP A 28 -36.51 35.24 -3.26
N GLN A 29 -37.75 35.75 -3.24
CA GLN A 29 -38.24 36.78 -4.15
C GLN A 29 -37.43 38.09 -4.02
N GLN A 30 -36.85 38.35 -2.84
CA GLN A 30 -35.89 39.46 -2.65
C GLN A 30 -34.55 39.21 -3.35
N ALA A 31 -34.03 37.98 -3.33
CA ALA A 31 -32.78 37.62 -4.00
C ALA A 31 -32.90 37.72 -5.54
N ILE A 32 -34.04 37.29 -6.11
CA ILE A 32 -34.30 37.47 -7.55
C ILE A 32 -34.37 38.95 -7.91
N SER A 33 -35.08 39.76 -7.12
CA SER A 33 -35.21 41.20 -7.36
C SER A 33 -33.87 41.93 -7.30
N ALA A 34 -32.99 41.55 -6.36
CA ALA A 34 -31.63 42.07 -6.28
C ALA A 34 -30.80 41.73 -7.53
N LYS A 35 -30.88 40.49 -8.02
CA LYS A 35 -30.16 40.07 -9.24
C LYS A 35 -30.66 40.75 -10.50
N ILE A 36 -31.97 40.98 -10.62
CA ILE A 36 -32.55 41.77 -11.72
C ILE A 36 -31.99 43.20 -11.70
N PHE A 37 -31.87 43.81 -10.52
CA PHE A 37 -31.28 45.14 -10.37
C PHE A 37 -29.79 45.16 -10.73
N GLU A 38 -29.00 44.19 -10.25
CA GLU A 38 -27.58 44.04 -10.62
C GLU A 38 -27.38 43.93 -12.13
N PHE A 39 -28.20 43.12 -12.80
CA PHE A 39 -28.14 42.96 -14.25
C PHE A 39 -28.48 44.25 -14.99
N LYS A 40 -29.49 44.99 -14.49
CA LYS A 40 -29.89 46.28 -15.07
C LYS A 40 -28.77 47.32 -14.96
N GLU A 41 -28.05 47.39 -13.84
CA GLU A 41 -26.88 48.27 -13.67
C GLU A 41 -25.75 47.94 -14.64
N LEU A 42 -25.63 46.67 -15.05
CA LEU A 42 -24.71 46.21 -16.09
C LEU A 42 -25.24 46.39 -17.52
N GLY A 43 -26.41 47.02 -17.69
CA GLY A 43 -27.06 47.21 -18.99
C GLY A 43 -27.63 45.93 -19.60
N LEU A 44 -27.88 44.90 -18.78
CA LEU A 44 -28.42 43.60 -19.19
C LEU A 44 -29.89 43.46 -18.80
N ASP A 45 -30.69 42.94 -19.72
CA ASP A 45 -32.09 42.60 -19.45
C ASP A 45 -32.22 41.13 -19.01
N TRP A 46 -32.66 40.93 -17.76
CA TRP A 46 -32.77 39.61 -17.14
C TRP A 46 -33.74 38.68 -17.87
N LEU A 47 -34.90 39.19 -18.29
CA LEU A 47 -35.92 38.39 -18.98
C LEU A 47 -35.44 37.95 -20.36
N SER A 48 -34.80 38.84 -21.11
CA SER A 48 -34.18 38.52 -22.40
C SER A 48 -33.08 37.46 -22.25
N ILE A 49 -32.29 37.50 -21.18
CA ILE A 49 -31.26 36.48 -20.91
C ILE A 49 -31.90 35.12 -20.66
N ILE A 50 -32.96 35.05 -19.86
CA ILE A 50 -33.71 33.80 -19.62
C ILE A 50 -34.25 33.24 -20.93
N GLU A 51 -34.92 34.06 -21.74
CA GLU A 51 -35.54 33.61 -22.99
C GLU A 51 -34.51 33.06 -23.99
N VAL A 52 -33.32 33.67 -24.03
CA VAL A 52 -32.22 33.19 -24.89
C VAL A 52 -31.62 31.91 -24.33
N LEU A 53 -31.43 31.80 -23.01
CA LEU A 53 -30.87 30.60 -22.37
C LEU A 53 -31.72 29.36 -22.61
N GLU A 54 -33.05 29.46 -22.64
CA GLU A 54 -33.90 28.31 -22.97
C GLU A 54 -33.58 27.69 -24.35
N LYS A 55 -33.05 28.50 -25.27
CA LYS A 55 -32.68 28.10 -26.63
C LYS A 55 -31.26 27.53 -26.73
N THR A 56 -30.46 27.57 -25.66
CA THR A 56 -29.08 27.06 -25.66
C THR A 56 -28.95 25.60 -25.25
N LYS A 57 -30.04 24.88 -24.95
CA LYS A 57 -29.95 23.46 -24.56
C LYS A 57 -29.21 22.64 -25.63
N GLY A 58 -28.08 22.05 -25.23
CA GLY A 58 -27.20 21.28 -26.11
C GLY A 58 -26.27 22.14 -27.00
N ASP A 59 -26.08 23.43 -26.69
CA ASP A 59 -25.24 24.32 -27.50
C ASP A 59 -23.75 23.96 -27.35
N VAL A 60 -23.13 23.61 -28.48
CA VAL A 60 -21.73 23.19 -28.58
C VAL A 60 -20.83 24.22 -29.27
N THR A 61 -21.27 25.48 -29.33
CA THR A 61 -20.55 26.58 -30.00
C THR A 61 -19.21 26.88 -29.36
N TYR A 62 -19.14 26.76 -28.03
CA TYR A 62 -17.94 27.01 -27.23
C TYR A 62 -17.14 25.74 -26.98
N GLU A 63 -17.80 24.69 -26.53
CA GLU A 63 -17.17 23.40 -26.21
C GLU A 63 -17.98 22.23 -26.75
N GLU A 64 -17.31 21.14 -27.10
CA GLU A 64 -17.97 19.92 -27.55
C GLU A 64 -17.21 18.68 -27.08
N LEU A 65 -17.92 17.74 -26.49
CA LEU A 65 -17.44 16.39 -26.24
C LEU A 65 -17.44 15.60 -27.54
N ASN A 66 -16.27 15.12 -27.97
CA ASN A 66 -16.06 14.48 -29.26
C ASN A 66 -15.84 12.97 -29.18
N CYS A 67 -15.33 12.47 -28.04
CA CYS A 67 -15.08 11.05 -27.86
C CYS A 67 -15.37 10.65 -26.42
N LEU A 68 -15.78 9.39 -26.26
CA LEU A 68 -15.97 8.71 -25.00
C LEU A 68 -15.43 7.28 -25.15
N GLY A 69 -14.71 6.80 -24.15
CA GLY A 69 -14.24 5.42 -24.11
C GLY A 69 -13.78 5.00 -22.73
N LEU A 70 -13.38 3.73 -22.64
CA LEU A 70 -12.73 3.15 -21.47
C LEU A 70 -11.27 2.88 -21.85
N ASP A 71 -10.32 3.45 -21.10
CA ASP A 71 -8.92 3.03 -21.18
C ASP A 71 -8.82 1.59 -20.69
N TYR A 72 -8.56 0.67 -21.61
CA TYR A 72 -8.54 -0.77 -21.36
C TYR A 72 -7.53 -1.21 -20.30
N ASN A 73 -6.39 -0.50 -20.19
CA ASN A 73 -5.32 -0.89 -19.29
C ASN A 73 -5.47 -0.26 -17.90
N ARG A 74 -5.99 0.97 -17.85
CA ARG A 74 -6.13 1.73 -16.61
C ARG A 74 -7.51 1.64 -15.96
N GLU A 75 -8.50 1.13 -16.69
CA GLU A 75 -9.92 1.12 -16.30
C GLU A 75 -10.43 2.53 -15.96
N TRP A 76 -10.13 3.50 -16.84
CA TRP A 76 -10.59 4.88 -16.71
C TRP A 76 -11.60 5.20 -17.80
N LEU A 77 -12.75 5.76 -17.42
CA LEU A 77 -13.62 6.42 -18.39
C LEU A 77 -12.98 7.73 -18.81
N VAL A 78 -12.85 7.92 -20.12
CA VAL A 78 -12.21 9.09 -20.72
C VAL A 78 -13.19 9.73 -21.69
N GLY A 79 -13.62 10.94 -21.35
CA GLY A 79 -14.33 11.82 -22.27
C GLY A 79 -13.38 12.89 -22.78
N THR A 80 -13.19 13.00 -24.09
CA THR A 80 -12.37 14.07 -24.66
C THR A 80 -13.26 15.15 -25.26
N PHE A 81 -13.01 16.41 -24.89
CA PHE A 81 -13.76 17.55 -25.40
C PHE A 81 -12.81 18.60 -25.98
N VAL A 82 -13.36 19.47 -26.82
CA VAL A 82 -12.63 20.54 -27.49
C VAL A 82 -13.21 21.88 -27.07
N VAL A 83 -12.34 22.78 -26.62
CA VAL A 83 -12.61 24.20 -26.49
C VAL A 83 -12.36 24.87 -27.85
N LYS A 84 -13.42 25.44 -28.43
CA LYS A 84 -13.46 25.95 -29.81
C LYS A 84 -13.26 27.46 -29.90
N LYS A 85 -13.41 28.18 -28.80
CA LYS A 85 -13.32 29.65 -28.76
C LYS A 85 -12.16 30.11 -27.87
N PRO A 86 -11.50 31.24 -28.21
CA PRO A 86 -10.42 31.79 -27.38
C PRO A 86 -10.93 32.49 -26.12
N THR A 87 -12.21 32.84 -26.06
CA THR A 87 -12.84 33.61 -24.99
C THR A 87 -14.21 33.04 -24.66
N GLY A 88 -14.69 33.20 -23.43
CA GLY A 88 -15.97 32.69 -22.93
C GLY A 88 -15.87 31.87 -21.64
N TYR A 89 -14.69 31.88 -21.01
CA TYR A 89 -14.30 31.01 -19.91
C TYR A 89 -13.91 31.78 -18.64
N SER A 90 -14.47 32.97 -18.44
CA SER A 90 -14.39 33.76 -17.20
C SER A 90 -12.97 34.19 -16.79
N GLY A 91 -12.09 34.44 -17.75
CA GLY A 91 -10.78 35.09 -17.54
C GLY A 91 -9.58 34.24 -17.95
N SER A 92 -8.40 34.86 -17.91
CA SER A 92 -7.14 34.27 -18.40
C SER A 92 -6.54 33.21 -17.47
N LEU A 93 -5.44 32.58 -17.89
CA LEU A 93 -4.66 31.63 -17.08
C LEU A 93 -4.20 32.17 -15.71
N CYS A 94 -4.20 33.49 -15.52
CA CYS A 94 -3.83 34.13 -14.25
C CYS A 94 -5.05 34.48 -13.37
N SER A 95 -6.27 34.14 -13.80
CA SER A 95 -7.48 34.27 -12.99
C SER A 95 -8.00 32.88 -12.59
N LYS A 96 -9.15 32.85 -11.91
CA LYS A 96 -9.83 31.60 -11.56
C LYS A 96 -10.39 30.85 -12.78
N GLY A 97 -10.59 31.54 -13.91
CA GLY A 97 -11.26 30.99 -15.09
C GLY A 97 -12.66 30.46 -14.79
N SER A 98 -13.05 29.44 -15.53
CA SER A 98 -14.30 28.69 -15.37
C SER A 98 -14.02 27.19 -15.39
N THR A 99 -15.06 26.38 -15.46
CA THR A 99 -14.94 24.94 -15.25
C THR A 99 -15.80 24.19 -16.24
N GLU A 100 -15.20 23.22 -16.91
CA GLU A 100 -15.91 22.18 -17.62
C GLU A 100 -16.15 21.01 -16.67
N TYR A 101 -17.41 20.57 -16.60
CA TYR A 101 -17.82 19.41 -15.85
C TYR A 101 -18.20 18.30 -16.82
N VAL A 102 -17.67 17.09 -16.61
CA VAL A 102 -18.06 15.91 -17.38
C VAL A 102 -18.61 14.86 -16.43
N ALA A 103 -19.93 14.70 -16.42
CA ALA A 103 -20.60 13.68 -15.62
C ALA A 103 -20.62 12.35 -16.38
N PHE A 104 -20.17 11.29 -15.73
CA PHE A 104 -20.14 9.93 -16.27
C PHE A 104 -21.25 9.07 -15.66
N TRP A 105 -21.86 8.27 -16.52
CA TRP A 105 -22.89 7.31 -16.20
C TRP A 105 -22.54 5.97 -16.84
N ALA A 106 -22.95 4.87 -16.22
CA ALA A 106 -22.69 3.54 -16.74
C ALA A 106 -23.87 2.59 -16.53
N ASP A 107 -24.02 1.66 -17.48
CA ASP A 107 -24.87 0.48 -17.41
C ASP A 107 -24.01 -0.72 -17.83
N TRP A 108 -23.26 -1.25 -16.86
CA TRP A 108 -22.30 -2.35 -17.07
C TRP A 108 -22.99 -3.68 -17.41
N ASP A 109 -24.23 -3.85 -16.96
CA ASP A 109 -25.00 -5.08 -17.09
C ASP A 109 -26.05 -5.02 -18.20
N ASN A 110 -26.05 -3.95 -18.99
CA ASN A 110 -26.96 -3.72 -20.11
C ASN A 110 -28.45 -3.85 -19.71
N THR A 111 -28.78 -3.34 -18.53
CA THR A 111 -30.12 -3.39 -17.91
C THR A 111 -31.05 -2.26 -18.34
N CYS A 112 -30.56 -1.35 -19.20
CA CYS A 112 -31.25 -0.11 -19.58
C CYS A 112 -31.46 0.84 -18.40
N LYS A 113 -30.64 0.73 -17.36
CA LYS A 113 -30.63 1.63 -16.21
C LYS A 113 -29.25 2.24 -16.06
N TRP A 114 -29.18 3.56 -16.10
CA TRP A 114 -27.94 4.29 -15.88
C TRP A 114 -27.68 4.45 -14.38
N THR A 115 -26.46 4.13 -13.98
CA THR A 115 -25.92 4.42 -12.65
C THR A 115 -24.95 5.58 -12.75
N TYR A 116 -25.10 6.58 -11.89
CA TYR A 116 -24.18 7.71 -11.82
C TYR A 116 -22.81 7.22 -11.31
N VAL A 117 -21.75 7.51 -12.05
CA VAL A 117 -20.38 7.12 -11.69
C VAL A 117 -19.67 8.24 -10.94
N GLY A 118 -19.74 9.46 -11.48
CA GLY A 118 -19.03 10.61 -10.93
C GLY A 118 -18.95 11.77 -11.91
N THR A 119 -18.43 12.90 -11.47
CA THR A 119 -18.20 14.08 -12.33
C THR A 119 -16.72 14.46 -12.29
N ALA A 120 -16.08 14.46 -13.44
CA ALA A 120 -14.74 15.01 -13.62
C ALA A 120 -14.81 16.53 -13.80
N VAL A 121 -13.79 17.23 -13.31
CA VAL A 121 -13.72 18.69 -13.27
C VAL A 121 -12.46 19.14 -13.98
N VAL A 122 -12.61 19.99 -15.00
CA VAL A 122 -11.49 20.50 -15.79
C VAL A 122 -11.53 22.03 -15.81
N PRO A 123 -10.56 22.71 -15.18
CA PRO A 123 -10.46 24.17 -15.25
C PRO A 123 -10.13 24.63 -16.68
N VAL A 124 -10.85 25.64 -17.17
CA VAL A 124 -10.67 26.23 -18.50
C VAL A 124 -10.60 27.75 -18.42
N HIS A 125 -9.88 28.36 -19.37
CA HIS A 125 -9.51 29.77 -19.32
C HIS A 125 -9.58 30.40 -20.72
N ASP A 126 -9.72 31.72 -20.74
CA ASP A 126 -9.59 32.54 -21.94
C ASP A 126 -8.11 32.57 -22.38
N ILE A 127 -7.86 32.19 -23.63
CA ILE A 127 -6.53 32.10 -24.21
C ILE A 127 -6.52 32.91 -25.51
N ALA A 128 -5.70 33.96 -25.55
CA ALA A 128 -5.72 34.98 -26.60
C ALA A 128 -5.54 34.44 -28.04
N THR A 129 -4.91 33.27 -28.18
CA THR A 129 -4.79 32.56 -29.47
C THR A 129 -4.84 31.06 -29.21
N ILE A 130 -5.77 30.38 -29.86
CA ILE A 130 -5.87 28.91 -29.87
C ILE A 130 -5.69 28.38 -31.30
N PRO A 131 -5.28 27.12 -31.48
CA PRO A 131 -5.25 26.45 -32.79
C PRO A 131 -6.61 26.49 -33.49
N ALA A 132 -6.62 26.35 -34.82
CA ALA A 132 -7.85 26.42 -35.62
C ALA A 132 -8.81 25.25 -35.33
N ASP A 133 -8.28 24.10 -34.93
CA ASP A 133 -8.98 22.91 -34.47
C ASP A 133 -9.35 22.95 -32.98
N GLY A 134 -8.94 24.00 -32.26
CA GLY A 134 -9.27 24.22 -30.85
C GLY A 134 -8.24 23.64 -29.87
N LEU A 135 -8.61 23.60 -28.59
CA LEU A 135 -7.82 22.99 -27.53
C LEU A 135 -8.51 21.71 -27.04
N HIS A 136 -7.79 20.59 -27.08
CA HIS A 136 -8.31 19.28 -26.72
C HIS A 136 -7.98 18.95 -25.27
N TYR A 137 -9.01 18.61 -24.50
CA TYR A 137 -8.90 18.22 -23.10
C TYR A 137 -9.44 16.81 -22.91
N ALA A 138 -8.95 16.13 -21.87
CA ALA A 138 -9.47 14.84 -21.43
C ALA A 138 -10.01 14.98 -20.00
N ALA A 139 -11.27 14.60 -19.83
CA ALA A 139 -11.88 14.38 -18.53
C ALA A 139 -11.81 12.89 -18.19
N ILE A 140 -11.18 12.57 -17.06
CA ILE A 140 -10.84 11.20 -16.67
C ILE A 140 -11.60 10.83 -15.40
N MET A 141 -12.23 9.66 -15.40
CA MET A 141 -12.93 9.09 -14.25
C MET A 141 -12.49 7.64 -14.04
N PRO A 142 -11.62 7.35 -13.06
CA PRO A 142 -11.27 5.98 -12.68
C PRO A 142 -12.49 5.19 -12.21
N VAL A 143 -12.59 3.92 -12.62
CA VAL A 143 -13.65 3.01 -12.20
C VAL A 143 -13.08 1.65 -11.77
N ASP A 144 -13.75 0.98 -10.84
CA ASP A 144 -13.46 -0.43 -10.52
C ASP A 144 -14.44 -1.32 -11.28
N LEU A 145 -13.92 -2.13 -12.21
CA LEU A 145 -14.71 -3.03 -13.04
C LEU A 145 -14.56 -4.49 -12.63
N SER A 146 -13.84 -4.75 -11.55
CA SER A 146 -13.40 -6.09 -11.19
C SER A 146 -14.57 -7.04 -10.95
N ALA A 147 -15.66 -6.56 -10.34
CA ALA A 147 -16.90 -7.34 -10.15
C ALA A 147 -17.68 -7.61 -11.45
N HIS A 148 -17.43 -6.86 -12.51
CA HIS A 148 -18.12 -7.00 -13.80
C HIS A 148 -17.36 -7.86 -14.81
N ARG A 149 -16.08 -8.20 -14.53
CA ARG A 149 -15.25 -8.98 -15.45
C ARG A 149 -15.86 -10.36 -15.72
N GLN A 150 -15.64 -10.85 -16.94
CA GLN A 150 -16.05 -12.18 -17.36
C GLN A 150 -14.86 -12.92 -17.99
N PRO A 151 -14.88 -14.28 -18.01
CA PRO A 151 -13.88 -15.07 -18.73
C PRO A 151 -13.74 -14.64 -20.19
N CYS A 152 -12.57 -14.85 -20.79
CA CYS A 152 -12.28 -14.35 -22.14
C CYS A 152 -13.18 -14.96 -23.23
N GLU A 153 -13.84 -16.08 -22.94
CA GLU A 153 -14.82 -16.74 -23.80
C GLU A 153 -16.18 -16.00 -23.83
N LYS A 154 -16.44 -15.09 -22.89
CA LYS A 154 -17.67 -14.30 -22.79
C LYS A 154 -17.32 -12.81 -22.67
N PRO A 155 -17.23 -12.07 -23.79
CA PRO A 155 -16.87 -10.65 -23.74
C PRO A 155 -17.94 -9.87 -22.98
N LYS A 156 -17.51 -9.10 -21.96
CA LYS A 156 -18.37 -8.20 -21.22
C LYS A 156 -18.38 -6.82 -21.88
N ILE A 157 -19.52 -6.44 -22.44
CA ILE A 157 -19.76 -5.12 -23.03
C ILE A 157 -20.67 -4.33 -22.09
N GLY A 158 -20.23 -3.15 -21.68
CA GLY A 158 -21.03 -2.18 -20.93
C GLY A 158 -21.39 -0.98 -21.79
N ARG A 159 -22.40 -0.22 -21.36
CA ARG A 159 -22.73 1.10 -21.94
C ARG A 159 -22.29 2.19 -20.99
N VAL A 160 -21.71 3.25 -21.55
CA VAL A 160 -21.28 4.42 -20.79
C VAL A 160 -21.79 5.68 -21.47
N ARG A 161 -22.06 6.69 -20.66
CA ARG A 161 -22.50 8.02 -21.09
C ARG A 161 -21.65 9.07 -20.42
N ALA A 162 -21.31 10.11 -21.15
CA ALA A 162 -20.67 11.31 -20.64
C ALA A 162 -21.49 12.54 -21.03
N VAL A 163 -21.67 13.46 -20.08
CA VAL A 163 -22.42 14.71 -20.26
C VAL A 163 -21.49 15.87 -19.91
N LEU A 164 -21.14 16.68 -20.91
CA LEU A 164 -20.32 17.88 -20.77
C LEU A 164 -21.23 19.07 -20.43
N SER A 165 -20.90 19.82 -19.38
CA SER A 165 -21.58 21.05 -19.01
C SER A 165 -20.61 22.10 -18.51
N TRP A 166 -20.74 23.31 -19.04
CA TRP A 166 -19.89 24.43 -18.62
C TRP A 166 -20.47 25.18 -17.41
N ASN A 167 -19.60 25.43 -16.43
CA ASN A 167 -19.73 26.32 -15.25
C ASN A 167 -20.86 26.01 -14.24
N VAL A 168 -21.80 25.14 -14.63
CA VAL A 168 -22.78 24.49 -13.76
C VAL A 168 -22.65 22.98 -13.96
N PRO A 169 -22.51 22.18 -12.90
CA PRO A 169 -22.39 20.73 -13.03
C PRO A 169 -23.65 20.11 -13.65
N PRO A 170 -23.52 19.04 -14.46
CA PRO A 170 -24.66 18.27 -14.97
C PRO A 170 -25.48 17.66 -13.83
N SER A 171 -26.69 17.17 -14.15
CA SER A 171 -27.47 16.39 -13.20
C SER A 171 -26.71 15.12 -12.78
N ASN A 172 -26.76 14.79 -11.49
CA ASN A 172 -26.29 13.52 -10.93
C ASN A 172 -27.44 12.54 -10.61
N VAL A 173 -28.69 12.92 -10.93
CA VAL A 173 -29.90 12.11 -10.67
C VAL A 173 -30.70 11.82 -11.93
N ASN A 174 -30.59 12.66 -12.97
CA ASN A 174 -31.25 12.45 -14.25
C ASN A 174 -30.19 12.30 -15.36
N PRO A 175 -29.90 11.08 -15.83
CA PRO A 175 -28.92 10.82 -16.89
C PRO A 175 -29.33 11.41 -18.24
N ASP A 176 -30.61 11.72 -18.45
CA ASP A 176 -31.15 12.24 -19.71
C ASP A 176 -31.26 13.76 -19.74
N ALA A 177 -30.92 14.45 -18.65
CA ALA A 177 -30.91 15.91 -18.59
C ALA A 177 -29.91 16.48 -19.61
N ILE A 178 -30.39 17.39 -20.47
CA ILE A 178 -29.57 18.06 -21.48
C ILE A 178 -29.02 19.36 -20.88
N PRO A 179 -27.70 19.59 -20.88
CA PRO A 179 -27.09 20.82 -20.38
C PRO A 179 -27.35 21.99 -21.33
N HIS A 180 -27.24 23.22 -20.82
CA HIS A 180 -27.36 24.45 -21.63
C HIS A 180 -26.11 24.78 -22.45
N TRP A 181 -24.99 24.15 -22.16
CA TRP A 181 -23.73 24.40 -22.85
C TRP A 181 -22.91 23.13 -22.80
N GLY A 182 -22.60 22.56 -23.96
CA GLY A 182 -22.06 21.22 -24.10
C GLY A 182 -23.12 20.22 -24.57
N ASN A 183 -22.71 18.96 -24.64
CA ASN A 183 -23.46 17.86 -25.22
C ASN A 183 -23.31 16.57 -24.39
N ARG A 184 -23.96 15.50 -24.87
CA ARG A 184 -23.79 14.15 -24.33
C ARG A 184 -23.32 13.19 -25.41
N LEU A 185 -22.53 12.20 -25.01
CA LEU A 185 -22.17 11.05 -25.84
C LEU A 185 -22.44 9.75 -25.10
N ASP A 186 -22.91 8.77 -25.85
CA ASP A 186 -23.11 7.40 -25.38
C ASP A 186 -22.24 6.48 -26.24
N THR A 187 -21.61 5.48 -25.61
CA THR A 187 -20.87 4.45 -26.35
C THR A 187 -20.90 3.12 -25.63
N HIS A 188 -20.54 2.07 -26.37
CA HIS A 188 -20.26 0.76 -25.78
C HIS A 188 -18.77 0.63 -25.51
N VAL A 189 -18.42 0.05 -24.37
CA VAL A 189 -17.05 -0.22 -23.98
C VAL A 189 -16.89 -1.69 -23.62
N GLN A 190 -15.75 -2.27 -23.96
CA GLN A 190 -15.40 -3.63 -23.56
C GLN A 190 -14.66 -3.58 -22.24
N ILE A 191 -15.18 -4.31 -21.24
CA ILE A 191 -14.48 -4.56 -19.98
C ILE A 191 -13.42 -5.64 -20.23
N LYS A 192 -12.21 -5.43 -19.70
CA LYS A 192 -11.11 -6.38 -19.81
C LYS A 192 -11.53 -7.76 -19.27
N PRO A 193 -11.24 -8.86 -19.99
CA PRO A 193 -11.54 -10.20 -19.50
C PRO A 193 -10.72 -10.54 -18.25
N GLY A 194 -11.33 -11.35 -17.40
CA GLY A 194 -10.75 -11.81 -16.14
C GLY A 194 -11.81 -12.54 -15.32
N ALA A 195 -11.38 -13.33 -14.34
CA ALA A 195 -12.31 -13.75 -13.31
C ALA A 195 -12.94 -12.49 -12.69
N PRO A 196 -14.27 -12.47 -12.43
CA PRO A 196 -14.83 -11.46 -11.55
C PRO A 196 -13.98 -11.48 -10.29
N PHE A 197 -13.53 -10.32 -9.83
CA PHE A 197 -12.92 -10.25 -8.51
C PHE A 197 -14.06 -10.51 -7.53
N GLU A 198 -14.18 -11.76 -7.10
CA GLU A 198 -14.97 -12.06 -5.94
C GLU A 198 -14.30 -11.33 -4.78
N ILE A 199 -15.06 -10.40 -4.20
CA ILE A 199 -14.65 -9.71 -2.99
C ILE A 199 -14.69 -10.75 -1.87
N GLU A 200 -13.57 -11.43 -1.69
CA GLU A 200 -13.39 -12.46 -0.68
C GLU A 200 -12.32 -12.04 0.35
N PRO A 201 -12.47 -12.46 1.62
CA PRO A 201 -11.45 -12.22 2.63
C PRO A 201 -10.16 -12.94 2.22
N LYS A 202 -9.04 -12.21 2.23
CA LYS A 202 -7.73 -12.74 1.86
C LYS A 202 -6.64 -12.15 2.75
N ILE A 203 -5.64 -12.97 3.08
CA ILE A 203 -4.34 -12.52 3.61
C ILE A 203 -3.29 -12.95 2.58
N SER A 204 -2.46 -12.02 2.11
CA SER A 204 -1.46 -12.29 1.08
C SER A 204 -0.06 -12.52 1.66
N ILE A 205 0.30 -11.80 2.72
CA ILE A 205 1.64 -11.84 3.33
C ILE A 205 1.49 -11.84 4.85
N ILE A 206 2.27 -12.69 5.52
CA ILE A 206 2.41 -12.75 6.98
C ILE A 206 3.90 -12.70 7.30
N GLY A 207 4.31 -11.76 8.15
CA GLY A 207 5.69 -11.67 8.61
C GLY A 207 6.71 -11.39 7.51
N GLY A 208 6.29 -10.72 6.42
CA GLY A 208 7.12 -10.51 5.23
C GLY A 208 7.19 -11.72 4.28
N ILE A 209 6.57 -12.86 4.59
CA ILE A 209 6.54 -14.05 3.76
C ILE A 209 5.15 -14.21 3.12
N GLY A 210 5.11 -14.44 1.80
CA GLY A 210 3.84 -14.72 1.12
C GLY A 210 3.19 -15.98 1.68
N VAL A 211 1.88 -15.96 1.94
CA VAL A 211 1.17 -17.07 2.62
C VAL A 211 1.34 -18.43 1.92
N ALA A 212 1.55 -18.44 0.61
CA ALA A 212 1.83 -19.65 -0.17
C ALA A 212 3.15 -20.34 0.23
N ASN A 213 4.08 -19.60 0.83
CA ASN A 213 5.39 -20.06 1.32
C ASN A 213 5.40 -20.32 2.83
N ILE A 214 4.22 -20.48 3.45
CA ILE A 214 4.07 -20.81 4.86
C ILE A 214 3.25 -22.10 4.99
N PHE A 215 3.56 -22.94 5.97
CA PHE A 215 2.76 -24.11 6.34
C PHE A 215 1.56 -23.70 7.22
N THR A 216 0.68 -22.85 6.68
CA THR A 216 -0.41 -22.16 7.41
C THR A 216 -1.44 -23.09 8.01
N ALA A 217 -1.63 -24.29 7.47
CA ALA A 217 -2.57 -25.28 8.00
C ALA A 217 -1.95 -26.21 9.06
N THR A 218 -0.61 -26.22 9.22
CA THR A 218 0.10 -27.22 10.05
C THR A 218 1.08 -26.57 11.01
N THR A 219 2.34 -26.40 10.63
CA THR A 219 3.38 -25.97 11.58
C THR A 219 3.41 -24.47 11.80
N GLY A 220 2.90 -23.66 10.87
CA GLY A 220 3.02 -22.21 10.93
C GLY A 220 4.43 -21.66 10.66
N MET A 221 5.38 -22.53 10.31
CA MET A 221 6.71 -22.13 9.86
C MET A 221 6.72 -21.80 8.37
N THR A 222 7.76 -21.12 7.89
CA THR A 222 8.01 -20.97 6.46
C THR A 222 8.29 -22.33 5.80
N LYS A 223 8.05 -22.42 4.49
CA LYS A 223 8.51 -23.54 3.68
C LYS A 223 10.01 -23.37 3.35
N PRO A 224 10.75 -24.45 3.08
CA PRO A 224 12.07 -24.35 2.48
C PRO A 224 12.06 -23.44 1.24
N PHE A 225 13.11 -22.65 1.09
CA PHE A 225 13.31 -21.66 0.04
C PHE A 225 12.27 -20.54 0.01
N ALA A 226 11.56 -20.28 1.13
CA ALA A 226 10.61 -19.18 1.23
C ALA A 226 11.33 -17.83 1.03
N PRO A 227 10.99 -17.05 -0.03
CA PRO A 227 11.53 -15.72 -0.20
C PRO A 227 10.70 -14.68 0.57
N PHE A 228 11.35 -13.58 0.95
CA PHE A 228 10.64 -12.38 1.40
C PHE A 228 9.86 -11.75 0.25
N ALA A 229 8.58 -11.43 0.51
CA ALA A 229 7.72 -10.76 -0.44
C ALA A 229 8.19 -9.31 -0.65
N GLY A 230 8.37 -8.91 -1.90
CA GLY A 230 8.73 -7.54 -2.25
C GLY A 230 10.23 -7.20 -2.24
N TRP A 231 11.11 -8.17 -1.92
CA TRP A 231 12.57 -7.94 -1.84
C TRP A 231 13.37 -8.47 -3.04
N GLY A 232 12.70 -9.14 -3.98
CA GLY A 232 13.33 -9.72 -5.18
C GLY A 232 13.79 -11.17 -4.98
N PRO A 233 14.29 -11.81 -6.05
CA PRO A 233 14.74 -13.20 -5.99
C PRO A 233 15.98 -13.35 -5.10
N GLY A 234 16.04 -14.43 -4.32
CA GLY A 234 17.22 -14.82 -3.55
C GLY A 234 17.30 -14.28 -2.13
N VAL A 235 16.38 -13.41 -1.70
CA VAL A 235 16.26 -12.97 -0.30
C VAL A 235 15.39 -13.98 0.46
N PHE A 236 16.01 -15.04 0.96
CA PHE A 236 15.32 -16.13 1.65
C PHE A 236 15.11 -15.84 3.14
N ALA A 237 14.09 -16.46 3.72
CA ALA A 237 13.82 -16.45 5.15
C ALA A 237 15.03 -16.90 5.99
N ASP A 238 15.76 -17.91 5.49
CA ASP A 238 17.02 -18.37 6.06
C ASP A 238 18.16 -17.96 5.09
N PRO A 239 18.98 -16.95 5.45
CA PRO A 239 20.07 -16.50 4.58
C PRO A 239 21.27 -17.46 4.58
N TRP A 240 21.39 -18.36 5.56
CA TRP A 240 22.55 -19.24 5.71
C TRP A 240 22.34 -20.62 5.09
N ASP A 241 21.13 -21.15 5.16
CA ASP A 241 20.73 -22.39 4.50
C ASP A 241 19.24 -22.34 4.14
N PRO A 242 18.89 -22.01 2.88
CA PRO A 242 17.51 -21.83 2.46
C PRO A 242 16.72 -23.14 2.42
N THR A 243 17.33 -24.31 2.64
CA THR A 243 16.59 -25.58 2.73
C THR A 243 15.78 -25.72 4.02
N ARG A 244 16.03 -24.82 4.98
CA ARG A 244 15.45 -24.85 6.32
C ARG A 244 14.17 -24.00 6.41
N SER A 245 13.26 -24.42 7.29
CA SER A 245 12.08 -23.65 7.67
C SER A 245 12.40 -22.69 8.81
N CYS A 246 11.79 -21.51 8.79
CA CYS A 246 11.96 -20.46 9.80
C CYS A 246 10.65 -20.22 10.58
N PRO A 247 10.74 -20.00 11.91
CA PRO A 247 9.66 -19.38 12.66
C PRO A 247 9.68 -17.85 12.48
N PHE A 248 8.72 -17.17 13.12
CA PHE A 248 8.62 -15.71 13.15
C PHE A 248 8.87 -15.20 14.58
N GLY A 249 9.29 -13.96 14.74
CA GLY A 249 9.54 -13.36 16.05
C GLY A 249 9.18 -11.88 16.08
N GLU A 250 8.96 -11.39 17.29
CA GLU A 250 8.62 -10.01 17.62
C GLU A 250 7.42 -9.52 16.81
N VAL A 251 7.57 -8.44 16.03
CA VAL A 251 6.47 -7.84 15.28
C VAL A 251 6.19 -8.60 13.98
N ILE A 252 4.96 -9.10 13.84
CA ILE A 252 4.45 -9.76 12.64
C ILE A 252 3.52 -8.82 11.88
N HIS A 253 3.93 -8.43 10.68
CA HIS A 253 3.14 -7.64 9.74
C HIS A 253 2.16 -8.51 8.95
N ILE A 254 0.97 -7.99 8.69
CA ILE A 254 -0.10 -8.65 7.93
C ILE A 254 -0.49 -7.75 6.76
N GLN A 255 -0.47 -8.28 5.55
CA GLN A 255 -0.79 -7.52 4.33
C GLN A 255 -1.74 -8.28 3.42
N SER A 256 -2.54 -7.55 2.66
CA SER A 256 -3.42 -8.10 1.63
C SER A 256 -3.78 -7.03 0.61
N ASP A 257 -4.30 -7.46 -0.53
CA ASP A 257 -4.78 -6.53 -1.56
C ASP A 257 -5.91 -5.66 -0.98
N PRO A 258 -5.90 -4.33 -1.21
CA PRO A 258 -6.91 -3.47 -0.64
C PRO A 258 -8.26 -3.70 -1.32
N VAL A 259 -9.34 -3.64 -0.54
CA VAL A 259 -10.72 -3.70 -1.05
C VAL A 259 -11.45 -2.40 -0.68
N PRO A 260 -11.19 -1.27 -1.38
CA PRO A 260 -11.75 0.04 -1.01
C PRO A 260 -13.27 -0.01 -0.83
N GLY A 261 -13.77 0.74 0.16
CA GLY A 261 -15.19 0.75 0.52
C GLY A 261 -15.66 -0.45 1.37
N HIS A 262 -14.74 -1.35 1.75
CA HIS A 262 -15.00 -2.47 2.66
C HIS A 262 -14.26 -2.29 3.98
N LYS A 263 -14.61 -3.12 4.95
CA LYS A 263 -14.00 -3.14 6.28
C LYS A 263 -13.47 -4.52 6.63
N TYR A 264 -12.50 -4.60 7.54
CA TYR A 264 -11.99 -5.87 8.02
C TYR A 264 -11.78 -5.91 9.54
N LYS A 265 -11.76 -7.13 10.07
CA LYS A 265 -11.25 -7.45 11.41
C LYS A 265 -10.17 -8.50 11.31
N LEU A 266 -9.18 -8.40 12.18
CA LEU A 266 -8.19 -9.44 12.37
C LEU A 266 -8.36 -10.06 13.75
N TRP A 267 -8.28 -11.39 13.77
CA TRP A 267 -8.39 -12.19 14.98
C TRP A 267 -7.15 -13.05 15.13
N ALA A 268 -6.64 -13.17 16.33
CA ALA A 268 -5.52 -14.04 16.68
C ALA A 268 -5.93 -15.01 17.79
N GLN A 269 -5.32 -16.19 17.82
CA GLN A 269 -5.50 -17.15 18.91
C GLN A 269 -4.21 -17.91 19.17
N ASN A 270 -3.86 -18.08 20.44
CA ASN A 270 -2.75 -18.93 20.85
C ASN A 270 -3.21 -20.40 20.80
N VAL A 271 -2.60 -21.18 19.92
CA VAL A 271 -2.93 -22.59 19.70
C VAL A 271 -2.24 -23.49 20.71
N THR A 272 -1.02 -23.16 21.13
CA THR A 272 -0.28 -23.94 22.13
C THR A 272 -1.00 -23.96 23.47
N THR A 273 -1.40 -22.79 23.98
CA THR A 273 -2.03 -22.66 25.30
C THR A 273 -3.56 -22.82 25.27
N GLY A 274 -4.20 -22.69 24.10
CA GLY A 274 -5.64 -22.87 23.94
C GLY A 274 -6.50 -21.71 24.45
N GLY A 275 -6.06 -20.47 24.25
CA GLY A 275 -6.74 -19.26 24.72
C GLY A 275 -7.96 -18.82 23.90
N PRO A 276 -8.70 -17.78 24.33
CA PRO A 276 -9.79 -17.20 23.54
C PRO A 276 -9.26 -16.54 22.26
N GLU A 277 -10.14 -16.35 21.29
CA GLU A 277 -9.84 -15.48 20.15
C GLU A 277 -9.73 -14.03 20.61
N ILE A 278 -8.69 -13.34 20.14
CA ILE A 278 -8.40 -11.95 20.48
C ILE A 278 -8.52 -11.13 19.20
N GLN A 279 -9.36 -10.10 19.23
CA GLN A 279 -9.44 -9.15 18.14
C GLN A 279 -8.22 -8.21 18.19
N LEU A 280 -7.53 -8.07 17.06
CA LEU A 280 -6.41 -7.16 16.91
C LEU A 280 -6.95 -5.76 16.56
N THR A 281 -6.72 -4.77 17.44
CA THR A 281 -7.29 -3.41 17.29
C THR A 281 -6.28 -2.28 17.48
N SER A 282 -4.99 -2.59 17.67
CA SER A 282 -3.95 -1.56 17.79
C SER A 282 -3.82 -0.77 16.47
N PRO A 283 -3.38 0.49 16.52
CA PRO A 283 -3.22 1.29 15.31
C PRO A 283 -2.28 0.63 14.31
N VAL A 284 -2.60 0.78 13.02
CA VAL A 284 -1.81 0.26 11.90
C VAL A 284 -0.99 1.41 11.33
N TRP A 285 0.33 1.23 11.27
CA TRP A 285 1.23 2.19 10.63
C TRP A 285 1.14 2.03 9.12
N VAL A 286 0.75 3.11 8.43
CA VAL A 286 0.59 3.15 6.96
C VAL A 286 1.38 4.31 6.38
N THR A 287 1.75 4.17 5.10
CA THR A 287 2.44 5.21 4.32
C THR A 287 1.66 5.49 3.05
N ASP A 288 1.41 6.76 2.75
CA ASP A 288 0.68 7.19 1.56
C ASP A 288 1.56 7.26 0.30
N HIS A 289 0.97 7.57 -0.86
CA HIS A 289 1.69 7.68 -2.14
C HIS A 289 2.70 8.84 -2.20
N ASN A 290 2.63 9.79 -1.28
CA ASN A 290 3.59 10.90 -1.15
C ASN A 290 4.71 10.55 -0.15
N GLY A 291 4.69 9.35 0.43
CA GLY A 291 5.66 8.93 1.45
C GLY A 291 5.35 9.44 2.86
N VAL A 292 4.17 10.03 3.09
CA VAL A 292 3.77 10.50 4.42
C VAL A 292 3.22 9.32 5.21
N SER A 293 3.74 9.12 6.42
CA SER A 293 3.34 8.00 7.28
C SER A 293 2.50 8.45 8.47
N GLY A 294 1.62 7.57 8.93
CA GLY A 294 0.77 7.83 10.08
C GLY A 294 -0.01 6.60 10.56
N ASN A 295 -0.73 6.77 11.66
CA ASN A 295 -1.56 5.72 12.25
C ASN A 295 -2.96 5.68 11.63
N HIS A 296 -3.36 4.51 11.14
CA HIS A 296 -4.73 4.16 10.79
C HIS A 296 -5.37 3.42 11.98
N PHE A 297 -6.50 3.95 12.46
CA PHE A 297 -7.15 3.46 13.68
C PHE A 297 -8.40 2.63 13.34
N ALA A 298 -8.69 1.62 14.18
CA ALA A 298 -9.93 0.90 14.09
C ALA A 298 -11.12 1.81 14.45
N GLY A 299 -12.20 1.68 13.70
CA GLY A 299 -13.48 2.34 13.98
C GLY A 299 -14.35 1.53 14.95
N PHE A 300 -15.66 1.78 14.89
CA PHE A 300 -16.65 1.12 15.74
C PHE A 300 -16.56 -0.42 15.65
N GLY A 301 -16.64 -1.10 16.80
CA GLY A 301 -16.54 -2.56 16.87
C GLY A 301 -15.16 -3.12 16.51
N GLY A 302 -14.11 -2.27 16.48
CA GLY A 302 -12.73 -2.65 16.17
C GLY A 302 -12.51 -3.00 14.68
N MET A 303 -13.38 -2.50 13.79
CA MET A 303 -13.25 -2.70 12.34
C MET A 303 -12.35 -1.64 11.72
N PHE A 304 -11.41 -2.06 10.89
CA PHE A 304 -10.59 -1.17 10.07
C PHE A 304 -11.24 -0.95 8.70
N ASP A 305 -11.03 0.22 8.12
CA ASP A 305 -11.37 0.49 6.73
C ASP A 305 -10.26 0.00 5.81
N TYR A 306 -10.61 -0.65 4.71
CA TYR A 306 -9.62 -0.87 3.64
C TYR A 306 -9.24 0.46 3.02
N LEU A 307 -8.00 0.88 3.25
CA LEU A 307 -7.44 2.05 2.61
C LEU A 307 -7.05 1.74 1.16
N PRO A 308 -7.32 2.65 0.20
CA PRO A 308 -6.79 2.51 -1.15
C PRO A 308 -5.26 2.62 -1.16
N VAL A 309 -4.60 2.10 -2.19
CA VAL A 309 -3.14 2.14 -2.35
C VAL A 309 -2.57 3.56 -2.24
N SER A 310 -3.35 4.58 -2.63
CA SER A 310 -2.93 5.99 -2.49
C SER A 310 -2.73 6.43 -1.03
N GLN A 311 -3.33 5.75 -0.06
CA GLN A 311 -3.20 6.05 1.38
C GLN A 311 -2.45 4.97 2.16
N ASN A 312 -2.25 3.80 1.56
CA ASN A 312 -1.57 2.66 2.16
C ASN A 312 -0.79 1.91 1.07
N LEU A 313 0.36 2.49 0.70
CA LEU A 313 1.20 2.04 -0.41
C LEU A 313 1.63 0.57 -0.26
N LEU A 314 1.84 0.13 0.98
CA LEU A 314 2.30 -1.23 1.30
C LEU A 314 1.13 -2.22 1.54
N SER A 315 -0.11 -1.77 1.36
CA SER A 315 -1.33 -2.56 1.61
C SER A 315 -1.31 -3.27 2.99
N MET A 316 -0.81 -2.53 3.99
CA MET A 316 -0.65 -3.01 5.36
C MET A 316 -2.02 -3.12 6.04
N LEU A 317 -2.35 -4.31 6.53
CA LEU A 317 -3.57 -4.54 7.32
C LEU A 317 -3.30 -4.50 8.82
N TYR A 318 -2.09 -4.86 9.24
CA TYR A 318 -1.66 -4.76 10.63
C TYR A 318 -0.14 -4.72 10.76
N SER A 319 0.38 -3.85 11.62
CA SER A 319 1.81 -3.60 11.76
C SER A 319 2.33 -3.70 13.20
N GLY A 320 1.51 -4.19 14.14
CA GLY A 320 1.83 -4.15 15.57
C GLY A 320 1.48 -5.43 16.31
N TRP A 321 1.37 -6.56 15.62
CA TRP A 321 1.10 -7.84 16.29
C TRP A 321 2.41 -8.42 16.79
N ALA A 322 2.66 -8.29 18.09
CA ALA A 322 3.86 -8.78 18.77
C ALA A 322 3.50 -9.77 19.90
N PRO A 323 3.06 -10.99 19.55
CA PRO A 323 2.82 -12.03 20.54
C PRO A 323 4.13 -12.47 21.21
N ALA A 324 4.10 -12.65 22.53
CA ALA A 324 5.27 -13.05 23.31
C ALA A 324 5.48 -14.57 23.33
N GLY A 325 6.72 -14.99 23.62
CA GLY A 325 7.11 -16.39 23.75
C GLY A 325 7.12 -17.15 22.41
N ASP A 326 7.27 -18.47 22.49
CA ASP A 326 7.55 -19.32 21.32
C ASP A 326 6.35 -20.20 20.95
N ASP A 327 5.16 -19.74 21.33
CA ASP A 327 3.94 -20.49 21.10
C ASP A 327 3.54 -20.48 19.61
N LEU A 328 2.78 -21.50 19.21
CA LEU A 328 2.10 -21.52 17.94
C LEU A 328 0.85 -20.66 18.03
N TRP A 329 0.78 -19.65 17.18
CA TRP A 329 -0.41 -18.80 17.03
C TRP A 329 -1.13 -19.07 15.73
N GLN A 330 -2.35 -18.57 15.61
CA GLN A 330 -3.07 -18.51 14.35
C GLN A 330 -3.77 -17.17 14.19
N ILE A 331 -3.90 -16.72 12.93
CA ILE A 331 -4.57 -15.47 12.55
C ILE A 331 -5.64 -15.73 11.47
N ARG A 332 -6.75 -15.00 11.53
CA ARG A 332 -7.75 -14.95 10.45
C ARG A 332 -8.22 -13.53 10.19
N LEU A 333 -8.71 -13.30 8.97
CA LEU A 333 -9.33 -12.05 8.57
C LEU A 333 -10.82 -12.27 8.33
N GLU A 334 -11.65 -11.36 8.84
CA GLU A 334 -13.06 -11.24 8.50
C GLU A 334 -13.28 -10.01 7.62
N LEU A 335 -14.09 -10.16 6.58
CA LEU A 335 -14.41 -9.11 5.62
C LEU A 335 -15.87 -8.66 5.79
N PHE A 336 -16.09 -7.35 5.67
CA PHE A 336 -17.39 -6.72 5.81
C PHE A 336 -17.61 -5.69 4.68
N THR A 337 -18.87 -5.44 4.35
CA THR A 337 -19.24 -4.27 3.54
C THR A 337 -18.87 -2.97 4.27
N GLY A 338 -18.82 -1.83 3.57
CA GLY A 338 -18.63 -0.52 4.21
C GLY A 338 -19.70 -0.19 5.26
N GLY A 339 -20.89 -0.78 5.15
CA GLY A 339 -21.97 -0.70 6.14
C GLY A 339 -21.85 -1.67 7.33
N GLY A 340 -20.80 -2.50 7.38
CA GLY A 340 -20.55 -3.44 8.48
C GLY A 340 -21.28 -4.78 8.38
N VAL A 341 -21.77 -5.16 7.20
CA VAL A 341 -22.39 -6.49 6.97
C VAL A 341 -21.29 -7.51 6.70
N PHE A 342 -21.27 -8.62 7.45
CA PHE A 342 -20.28 -9.69 7.29
C PHE A 342 -20.40 -10.38 5.93
N LEU A 343 -19.28 -10.52 5.23
CA LEU A 343 -19.18 -11.14 3.90
C LEU A 343 -18.48 -12.50 3.93
N GLY A 344 -17.59 -12.73 4.90
CA GLY A 344 -16.89 -14.00 5.06
C GLY A 344 -15.62 -13.86 5.90
N SER A 345 -14.96 -15.00 6.14
CA SER A 345 -13.65 -15.05 6.79
C SER A 345 -12.65 -15.92 6.02
N THR A 346 -11.36 -15.62 6.14
CA THR A 346 -10.32 -16.57 5.74
C THR A 346 -10.37 -17.82 6.61
N ALA A 347 -9.71 -18.90 6.16
CA ALA A 347 -9.27 -19.94 7.08
C ALA A 347 -8.29 -19.36 8.13
N TRP A 348 -8.08 -20.09 9.22
CA TRP A 348 -7.01 -19.79 10.18
C TRP A 348 -5.65 -20.07 9.56
N HIS A 349 -4.72 -19.13 9.69
CA HIS A 349 -3.35 -19.22 9.25
C HIS A 349 -2.45 -19.34 10.46
N ARG A 350 -1.82 -20.50 10.65
CA ARG A 350 -0.87 -20.74 11.73
C ARG A 350 0.44 -19.99 11.49
N VAL A 351 1.05 -19.54 12.58
CA VAL A 351 2.31 -18.80 12.64
C VAL A 351 3.08 -19.30 13.86
N GLN A 352 4.20 -19.97 13.64
CA GLN A 352 5.08 -20.45 14.71
C GLN A 352 5.96 -19.31 15.18
N LEU A 353 5.96 -19.05 16.49
CA LEU A 353 6.86 -18.06 17.07
C LEU A 353 8.17 -18.67 17.55
N ASP A 354 9.19 -17.84 17.55
CA ASP A 354 10.40 -18.00 18.36
C ASP A 354 10.96 -16.62 18.69
N ASN A 355 10.83 -16.26 19.96
CA ASN A 355 11.30 -15.03 20.59
C ASN A 355 12.44 -15.31 21.59
N THR A 356 12.93 -16.55 21.66
CA THR A 356 13.97 -16.95 22.60
C THR A 356 15.32 -16.89 21.91
N ALA A 357 16.12 -15.89 22.23
CA ALA A 357 17.49 -15.82 21.74
C ALA A 357 18.41 -16.87 22.40
N PRO A 358 19.52 -17.26 21.74
CA PRO A 358 20.62 -17.98 22.37
C PRO A 358 21.06 -17.30 23.68
N SER A 359 21.44 -18.06 24.70
CA SER A 359 21.57 -17.51 26.06
C SER A 359 22.68 -18.15 26.90
N THR A 360 23.46 -17.29 27.56
CA THR A 360 24.48 -17.64 28.57
C THR A 360 23.92 -18.01 29.93
N VAL A 361 22.67 -17.64 30.23
CA VAL A 361 22.09 -17.76 31.58
C VAL A 361 21.14 -18.95 31.74
N THR A 362 20.92 -19.72 30.68
CA THR A 362 20.11 -20.94 30.73
C THR A 362 20.90 -22.10 31.36
N ALA A 363 20.19 -23.12 31.85
CA ALA A 363 20.81 -24.29 32.46
C ALA A 363 20.29 -25.57 31.77
N PRO A 364 21.10 -26.22 30.88
CA PRO A 364 22.43 -25.80 30.43
C PRO A 364 22.40 -24.56 29.52
N PRO A 365 23.52 -23.81 29.39
CA PRO A 365 23.59 -22.68 28.49
C PRO A 365 23.45 -23.15 27.03
N THR A 366 22.81 -22.33 26.20
CA THR A 366 22.73 -22.55 24.74
C THR A 366 23.80 -21.76 23.99
N LEU A 367 24.47 -20.85 24.68
CA LEU A 367 25.58 -20.07 24.18
C LEU A 367 26.63 -19.93 25.30
N ASP A 368 27.87 -20.31 25.04
CA ASP A 368 28.97 -20.33 26.01
C ASP A 368 30.32 -20.46 25.30
N ILE A 369 31.41 -19.91 25.85
CA ILE A 369 32.76 -20.10 25.31
C ILE A 369 33.81 -20.11 26.43
N HIS A 370 34.76 -21.04 26.34
CA HIS A 370 35.84 -21.22 27.31
C HIS A 370 37.17 -21.59 26.64
N ILE A 371 38.28 -21.22 27.28
CA ILE A 371 39.65 -21.64 26.98
C ILE A 371 40.03 -22.82 27.87
N ASP A 372 40.31 -23.96 27.26
CA ASP A 372 40.76 -25.18 27.95
C ASP A 372 42.26 -25.12 28.25
N SER A 373 43.04 -24.40 27.44
CA SER A 373 44.49 -24.23 27.60
C SER A 373 44.81 -23.40 28.86
N GLY A 374 44.78 -23.97 30.06
CA GLY A 374 45.13 -23.26 31.30
C GLY A 374 44.04 -22.32 31.85
N GLY A 375 42.93 -22.14 31.13
CA GLY A 375 41.74 -21.42 31.56
C GLY A 375 41.54 -20.05 30.91
N ASP A 376 40.39 -19.44 31.20
CA ASP A 376 40.03 -18.10 30.73
C ASP A 376 40.90 -17.01 31.37
N CYS A 377 41.09 -15.91 30.65
CA CYS A 377 41.82 -14.73 31.11
C CYS A 377 43.27 -15.01 31.53
N LYS A 378 43.95 -15.92 30.83
CA LYS A 378 45.36 -16.30 31.08
C LYS A 378 46.35 -15.71 30.09
N ASP A 379 47.62 -15.84 30.46
CA ASP A 379 48.76 -15.46 29.64
C ASP A 379 49.27 -16.65 28.83
N PHE A 380 49.54 -16.40 27.55
CA PHE A 380 50.13 -17.36 26.62
C PHE A 380 51.33 -16.75 25.92
N THR A 381 52.28 -17.57 25.47
CA THR A 381 53.40 -17.09 24.63
C THR A 381 52.99 -17.08 23.16
N VAL A 382 53.47 -16.09 22.41
CA VAL A 382 53.27 -16.05 20.95
C VAL A 382 53.78 -17.35 20.31
N GLY A 383 52.97 -17.94 19.44
CA GLY A 383 53.29 -19.17 18.70
C GLY A 383 52.63 -20.44 19.25
N VAL A 384 51.97 -20.38 20.41
CA VAL A 384 51.18 -21.51 20.91
C VAL A 384 49.84 -21.63 20.20
N VAL A 385 49.26 -22.83 20.21
CA VAL A 385 47.86 -23.04 19.85
C VAL A 385 47.03 -22.97 21.13
N VAL A 386 46.16 -21.96 21.23
CA VAL A 386 45.16 -21.86 22.29
C VAL A 386 43.99 -22.77 21.91
N ASN A 387 43.59 -23.67 22.80
CA ASN A 387 42.45 -24.57 22.58
C ASN A 387 41.36 -24.25 23.59
N GLY A 388 40.12 -24.45 23.19
CA GLY A 388 38.96 -24.24 24.03
C GLY A 388 37.73 -24.96 23.53
N ARG A 389 36.61 -24.68 24.17
CA ARG A 389 35.30 -25.18 23.78
C ARG A 389 34.27 -24.08 23.70
N PHE A 390 33.23 -24.32 22.94
CA PHE A 390 32.13 -23.39 22.78
C PHE A 390 30.81 -24.11 22.55
N VAL A 391 29.73 -23.53 23.07
CA VAL A 391 28.35 -23.94 22.85
C VAL A 391 27.70 -22.88 21.97
N ALA A 392 27.15 -23.30 20.84
CA ALA A 392 26.31 -22.51 19.95
C ALA A 392 25.09 -23.35 19.56
N ARG A 393 23.95 -23.06 20.20
CA ARG A 393 22.73 -23.85 20.12
C ARG A 393 21.50 -22.95 20.21
N ASP A 394 20.43 -23.40 19.57
CA ASP A 394 19.08 -22.85 19.65
C ASP A 394 18.08 -23.87 19.06
N THR A 395 16.82 -23.86 19.49
CA THR A 395 15.77 -24.72 18.91
C THR A 395 15.62 -24.51 17.40
N HIS A 396 15.71 -23.26 16.95
CA HIS A 396 15.71 -22.87 15.55
C HIS A 396 17.07 -22.28 15.15
N PHE A 397 18.17 -22.92 15.57
CA PHE A 397 19.53 -22.52 15.27
C PHE A 397 19.76 -22.12 13.80
N GLY A 398 20.35 -20.94 13.61
CA GLY A 398 20.69 -20.37 12.31
C GLY A 398 22.16 -20.54 12.00
N HIS A 399 23.00 -19.82 12.75
CA HIS A 399 24.42 -19.62 12.45
C HIS A 399 25.24 -19.25 13.69
N TYR A 400 26.54 -19.57 13.67
CA TYR A 400 27.51 -19.00 14.61
C TYR A 400 28.75 -18.47 13.88
N THR A 401 29.43 -17.51 14.50
CA THR A 401 30.78 -17.09 14.11
C THR A 401 31.70 -17.01 15.33
N LEU A 402 32.97 -17.37 15.14
CA LEU A 402 34.06 -17.21 16.09
C LEU A 402 35.10 -16.26 15.49
N THR A 403 35.35 -15.14 16.15
CA THR A 403 36.26 -14.10 15.67
C THR A 403 37.25 -13.70 16.74
N THR A 404 38.50 -13.43 16.36
CA THR A 404 39.49 -12.86 17.28
C THR A 404 39.51 -11.34 17.17
N LEU A 405 39.50 -10.66 18.31
CA LEU A 405 39.55 -9.20 18.44
C LEU A 405 40.84 -8.75 19.16
N PRO A 406 41.31 -7.50 18.94
CA PRO A 406 40.68 -6.45 18.12
C PRO A 406 40.96 -6.61 16.62
N ALA A 407 39.92 -6.41 15.79
CA ALA A 407 40.01 -6.53 14.34
C ALA A 407 41.07 -5.59 13.70
N SER A 408 41.35 -4.44 14.33
CA SER A 408 42.37 -3.48 13.88
C SER A 408 43.80 -4.05 13.85
N MET A 409 44.04 -5.15 14.58
CA MET A 409 45.31 -5.86 14.57
C MET A 409 45.40 -6.96 13.52
N SER A 410 44.29 -7.25 12.82
CA SER A 410 44.17 -8.40 11.91
C SER A 410 44.68 -9.70 12.54
N PRO A 411 44.15 -10.09 13.72
CA PRO A 411 44.56 -11.33 14.38
C PRO A 411 44.19 -12.55 13.54
N ASN A 412 44.84 -13.67 13.84
CA ASN A 412 44.48 -14.96 13.25
C ASN A 412 43.04 -15.34 13.66
N ALA A 413 42.34 -16.09 12.82
CA ALA A 413 40.98 -16.53 13.11
C ALA A 413 40.96 -17.87 13.89
N PRO A 414 39.96 -18.09 14.76
CA PRO A 414 39.71 -19.40 15.36
C PRO A 414 39.30 -20.45 14.32
N VAL A 415 39.48 -21.72 14.64
CA VAL A 415 39.02 -22.87 13.86
C VAL A 415 38.11 -23.74 14.73
N PRO A 416 36.84 -23.97 14.35
CA PRO A 416 36.15 -23.35 13.20
C PRO A 416 35.94 -21.83 13.41
N SER A 417 35.80 -21.07 12.32
CA SER A 417 35.50 -19.62 12.37
C SER A 417 34.00 -19.32 12.20
N SER A 418 33.21 -20.26 11.68
CA SER A 418 31.76 -20.16 11.57
C SER A 418 31.11 -21.52 11.31
N GLY A 419 29.77 -21.59 11.41
CA GLY A 419 29.03 -22.80 11.07
C GLY A 419 27.51 -22.65 11.13
N ASN A 420 26.81 -23.53 10.41
CA ASN A 420 25.33 -23.60 10.36
C ASN A 420 24.76 -24.82 11.09
N ILE A 421 25.61 -25.51 11.85
CA ILE A 421 25.26 -26.72 12.61
C ILE A 421 25.48 -26.42 14.08
N GLN A 422 24.52 -26.83 14.91
CA GLN A 422 24.66 -26.74 16.36
C GLN A 422 25.85 -27.55 16.86
N THR A 423 26.62 -26.95 17.75
CA THR A 423 27.64 -27.68 18.55
C THR A 423 27.01 -28.73 19.46
N ALA A 424 27.79 -29.65 20.05
CA ALA A 424 27.30 -30.49 21.14
C ALA A 424 26.74 -29.67 22.33
N PRO A 425 25.86 -30.24 23.17
CA PRO A 425 25.51 -29.60 24.46
C PRO A 425 26.75 -29.32 25.30
N ALA A 426 26.64 -28.41 26.28
CA ALA A 426 27.73 -28.07 27.20
C ALA A 426 28.49 -29.32 27.68
N PRO A 427 29.85 -29.36 27.55
CA PRO A 427 30.74 -28.22 27.36
C PRO A 427 30.96 -27.80 25.89
N GLY A 428 30.25 -28.39 24.92
CA GLY A 428 30.31 -27.97 23.52
C GLY A 428 31.47 -28.54 22.71
N ASP A 429 31.62 -27.98 21.51
CA ASP A 429 32.60 -28.42 20.50
C ASP A 429 33.94 -27.74 20.69
N LEU A 430 35.00 -28.32 20.13
CA LEU A 430 36.36 -27.78 20.21
C LEU A 430 36.54 -26.59 19.27
N TRP A 431 37.28 -25.58 19.73
CA TRP A 431 37.87 -24.55 18.91
C TRP A 431 39.38 -24.43 19.19
N SER A 432 40.13 -23.92 18.21
CA SER A 432 41.55 -23.63 18.37
C SER A 432 41.96 -22.34 17.68
N LEU A 433 42.99 -21.67 18.21
CA LEU A 433 43.57 -20.46 17.65
C LEU A 433 45.08 -20.60 17.62
N ASN A 434 45.67 -20.66 16.43
CA ASN A 434 47.11 -20.62 16.26
C ASN A 434 47.59 -19.17 16.40
N THR A 435 48.45 -18.90 17.39
CA THR A 435 48.93 -17.54 17.68
C THR A 435 50.24 -17.19 16.99
N ALA A 436 50.75 -18.05 16.12
CA ALA A 436 51.94 -17.77 15.32
C ALA A 436 51.77 -16.49 14.48
N GLY A 437 52.74 -15.58 14.58
CA GLY A 437 52.73 -14.30 13.88
C GLY A 437 51.87 -13.21 14.53
N MET A 438 51.09 -13.52 15.57
CA MET A 438 50.33 -12.51 16.31
C MET A 438 51.26 -11.65 17.19
N LYS A 439 50.92 -10.37 17.36
CA LYS A 439 51.70 -9.44 18.20
C LYS A 439 51.41 -9.67 19.69
N PRO A 440 52.36 -9.48 20.62
CA PRO A 440 52.07 -9.45 22.05
C PRO A 440 51.03 -8.36 22.38
N CYS A 441 49.85 -8.76 22.85
CA CYS A 441 48.72 -7.88 23.17
C CYS A 441 47.63 -8.65 23.94
N GLY A 442 46.57 -7.95 24.36
CA GLY A 442 45.33 -8.58 24.81
C GLY A 442 44.46 -8.93 23.60
N TYR A 443 43.91 -10.14 23.59
CA TYR A 443 42.99 -10.63 22.58
C TYR A 443 41.71 -11.16 23.21
N VAL A 444 40.64 -11.14 22.44
CA VAL A 444 39.35 -11.73 22.81
C VAL A 444 38.93 -12.68 21.70
N VAL A 445 38.42 -13.85 22.06
CA VAL A 445 37.66 -14.70 21.13
C VAL A 445 36.18 -14.44 21.38
N LEU A 446 35.54 -13.84 20.39
CA LEU A 446 34.12 -13.50 20.41
C LEU A 446 33.33 -14.60 19.70
N LEU A 447 32.39 -15.20 20.41
CA LEU A 447 31.36 -16.08 19.85
C LEU A 447 30.08 -15.28 19.64
N GLN A 448 29.54 -15.38 18.44
CA GLN A 448 28.26 -14.77 18.06
C GLN A 448 27.36 -15.87 17.53
N VAL A 449 26.10 -15.92 17.99
CA VAL A 449 25.14 -16.96 17.59
C VAL A 449 23.80 -16.34 17.27
N TRP A 450 23.22 -16.80 16.16
CA TRP A 450 21.91 -16.43 15.66
C TRP A 450 21.03 -17.66 15.55
N ASP A 451 19.74 -17.48 15.85
CA ASP A 451 18.70 -18.38 15.35
C ASP A 451 18.33 -18.03 13.90
N ARG A 452 17.32 -18.69 13.34
CA ARG A 452 16.79 -18.41 11.98
C ARG A 452 15.41 -17.76 12.01
N SER A 453 14.98 -17.22 13.15
CA SER A 453 13.67 -16.61 13.30
C SER A 453 13.56 -15.34 12.48
N ILE A 454 12.43 -15.12 11.82
CA ILE A 454 12.17 -13.86 11.12
C ILE A 454 11.69 -12.83 12.14
N VAL A 455 12.61 -12.01 12.62
CA VAL A 455 12.32 -10.98 13.63
C VAL A 455 11.82 -9.71 12.95
N ASN A 456 10.76 -9.11 13.48
CA ASN A 456 10.19 -7.83 13.01
C ASN A 456 9.78 -7.81 11.53
N SER A 457 9.45 -8.98 10.96
CA SER A 457 9.03 -9.11 9.56
C SER A 457 10.03 -8.56 8.54
N HIS A 458 11.34 -8.61 8.85
CA HIS A 458 12.39 -8.00 8.05
C HIS A 458 13.46 -9.05 7.68
N PRO A 459 14.03 -9.01 6.45
CA PRO A 459 15.16 -9.86 6.09
C PRO A 459 16.39 -9.58 6.97
N ASP A 460 17.23 -10.59 7.16
CA ASP A 460 18.48 -10.52 7.95
C ASP A 460 18.30 -10.07 9.41
N SER A 461 17.07 -10.12 9.94
CA SER A 461 16.76 -9.85 11.35
C SER A 461 16.39 -11.16 12.04
N HIS A 462 17.23 -11.57 13.00
CA HIS A 462 17.17 -12.85 13.70
C HIS A 462 17.41 -12.64 15.20
N ASN A 463 16.97 -13.57 16.06
CA ASN A 463 17.34 -13.51 17.46
C ASN A 463 18.84 -13.82 17.56
N TYR A 464 19.51 -13.07 18.44
CA TYR A 464 20.96 -12.99 18.46
C TYR A 464 21.49 -12.81 19.87
N ASN A 465 22.60 -13.48 20.18
CA ASN A 465 23.39 -13.18 21.36
C ASN A 465 24.89 -13.50 21.15
N HIS A 466 25.72 -13.08 22.10
CA HIS A 466 27.16 -13.31 22.06
C HIS A 466 27.73 -13.56 23.44
N ASP A 467 28.90 -14.18 23.46
CA ASP A 467 29.75 -14.37 24.64
C ASP A 467 31.21 -14.36 24.20
N ASP A 468 32.12 -14.12 25.14
CA ASP A 468 33.51 -13.92 24.81
C ASP A 468 34.49 -14.31 25.92
N VAL A 469 35.70 -14.68 25.49
CA VAL A 469 36.81 -15.00 26.40
C VAL A 469 38.07 -14.24 26.02
N GLY A 470 38.68 -13.61 27.03
CA GLY A 470 39.92 -12.85 26.90
C GLY A 470 41.16 -13.68 27.20
N PHE A 471 42.29 -13.31 26.58
CA PHE A 471 43.64 -13.80 26.93
C PHE A 471 44.73 -12.78 26.57
N CYS A 472 45.90 -12.90 27.19
CA CYS A 472 47.06 -12.06 26.88
C CYS A 472 48.16 -12.86 26.15
N LEU A 473 48.68 -12.33 25.04
CA LEU A 473 49.89 -12.84 24.41
C LEU A 473 51.13 -12.09 24.90
N ARG A 474 52.10 -12.86 25.40
CA ARG A 474 53.43 -12.42 25.80
C ARG A 474 54.45 -12.79 24.72
N ALA A 475 55.49 -11.98 24.59
CA ALA A 475 56.60 -12.30 23.69
C ALA A 475 57.20 -13.67 24.05
N ALA A 476 57.60 -14.45 23.04
CA ALA A 476 58.39 -15.64 23.27
C ALA A 476 59.77 -15.22 23.83
N SER A 477 60.17 -15.85 24.94
CA SER A 477 61.46 -15.63 25.61
C SER A 477 62.64 -16.06 24.75
#